data_AF-A0A6J4KWD2-F1
#
_entry.id   AF-A0A6J4KWD2-F1
#
_cell.length_a   1.000
_cell.length_b   1.000
_cell.length_c   1.000
_cell.angle_alpha   90.00
_cell.angle_beta   90.00
_cell.angle_gamma   90.00
#
_symmetry.space_group_name_H-M   'P 1'
#
loop_
_entity.id
_entity.type
_entity.pdbx_description
1 polymer ?
#
loop_
_entity_poly.entity_id
_entity_poly.type
_entity_poly.pdbx_seq_one_letter_code
_entity_poly.pdbx_strand_id
1 'polypeptide(L)'
;MACLDAGLEAIVVQAPAGTLYRGREGMWSWVAHRVTGVLIFFFLFAHVLDTALVRVSPDSYNRIMDTYKTPLVNLMEIGLLGAVLFHALNGLRVTAIDFWAKGTRYQKQMMWAVLAVFVLLMVPSVYRMTAHSFAELFGSTS
;
A
#
# COMPACT_ATOMS: atom_id res chain seq x y z
N MET A 1 23.90 -26.97 -51.89
CA MET A 1 23.36 -27.00 -50.51
C MET A 1 24.11 -25.98 -49.66
N ALA A 2 24.09 -24.70 -50.06
CA ALA A 2 24.79 -23.60 -49.38
C ALA A 2 24.08 -22.24 -49.54
N CYS A 3 23.01 -22.16 -50.34
CA CYS A 3 22.25 -20.94 -50.56
C CYS A 3 20.93 -20.88 -49.74
N LEU A 4 20.58 -21.93 -49.00
CA LEU A 4 19.35 -21.98 -48.19
C LEU A 4 19.59 -21.63 -46.72
N ASP A 5 20.83 -21.71 -46.24
CA ASP A 5 21.15 -21.47 -44.82
C ASP A 5 21.31 -19.98 -44.48
N ALA A 6 21.54 -19.13 -45.49
CA ALA A 6 21.72 -17.68 -45.32
C ALA A 6 20.40 -16.90 -45.07
N GLY A 7 19.24 -17.54 -45.22
CA GLY A 7 17.93 -16.90 -45.05
C GLY A 7 17.31 -17.05 -43.66
N LEU A 8 17.79 -18.00 -42.85
CA LEU A 8 17.19 -18.30 -41.53
C LEU A 8 17.81 -17.49 -40.39
N GLU A 9 19.02 -16.96 -40.58
CA GLU A 9 19.74 -16.12 -39.61
C GLU A 9 19.18 -14.68 -39.52
N ALA A 10 18.37 -14.24 -40.50
CA ALA A 10 17.97 -12.84 -40.65
C ALA A 10 16.66 -12.44 -39.94
N ILE A 11 15.97 -13.37 -39.26
CA ILE A 11 14.74 -13.05 -38.48
C ILE A 11 14.87 -13.60 -37.06
N VAL A 12 15.95 -13.24 -36.37
CA VAL A 12 15.88 -13.16 -34.91
C VAL A 12 15.29 -11.80 -34.60
N VAL A 13 13.97 -11.74 -34.43
CA VAL A 13 13.33 -10.59 -33.78
C VAL A 13 13.94 -10.50 -32.39
N GLN A 14 14.94 -9.64 -32.23
CA GLN A 14 15.41 -9.24 -30.92
C GLN A 14 14.21 -8.56 -30.25
N ALA A 15 13.50 -9.30 -29.40
CA ALA A 15 12.47 -8.74 -28.56
C ALA A 15 13.11 -7.52 -27.88
N PRO A 16 12.54 -6.31 -28.00
CA PRO A 16 13.15 -5.13 -27.42
C PRO A 16 13.41 -5.43 -25.95
N ALA A 17 14.69 -5.51 -25.59
CA ALA A 17 15.11 -5.80 -24.23
C ALA A 17 14.34 -4.81 -23.35
N GLY A 18 13.43 -5.33 -22.51
CA GLY A 18 12.47 -4.51 -21.80
C GLY A 18 13.21 -3.50 -20.94
N THR A 19 13.35 -2.27 -21.43
CA THR A 19 13.88 -1.19 -20.62
C THR A 19 12.80 -0.92 -19.59
N LEU A 20 13.02 -1.31 -18.33
CA LEU A 20 12.09 -1.00 -17.25
C LEU A 20 11.85 0.52 -17.29
N TYR A 21 10.64 0.92 -17.65
CA TYR A 21 10.31 2.33 -17.78
C TYR A 21 10.57 3.00 -16.42
N ARG A 22 11.49 3.96 -16.40
CA ARG A 22 11.79 4.77 -15.22
C ARG A 22 10.64 5.74 -14.99
N GLY A 23 9.55 5.20 -14.44
CA GLY A 23 8.37 5.95 -14.07
C GLY A 23 8.76 7.13 -13.20
N ARG A 24 8.38 8.33 -13.62
CA ARG A 24 8.47 9.53 -12.78
C ARG A 24 7.58 9.34 -11.55
N GLU A 25 7.75 10.17 -10.52
CA GLU A 25 6.98 10.16 -9.25
C GLU A 25 5.46 9.91 -9.44
N GLY A 26 4.87 10.45 -10.51
CA GLY A 26 3.46 10.22 -10.86
C GLY A 26 3.09 8.75 -11.12
N MET A 27 3.92 7.98 -11.83
CA MET A 27 3.64 6.57 -12.11
C MET A 27 3.68 5.72 -10.85
N TRP A 28 4.67 5.95 -9.99
CA TRP A 28 4.77 5.24 -8.71
C TRP A 28 3.60 5.58 -7.79
N SER A 29 3.15 6.84 -7.77
CA SER A 29 1.96 7.22 -7.00
C SER A 29 0.68 6.53 -7.48
N TRP A 30 0.56 6.30 -8.78
CA TRP A 30 -0.56 5.59 -9.37
C TRP A 30 -0.53 4.09 -9.03
N VAL A 31 0.65 3.45 -9.13
CA VAL A 31 0.81 2.03 -8.75
C VAL A 31 0.45 1.87 -7.28
N ALA A 32 1.05 2.70 -6.42
CA ALA A 32 0.83 2.67 -4.98
C ALA A 32 -0.66 2.84 -4.65
N HIS A 33 -1.36 3.79 -5.29
CA HIS A 33 -2.78 4.03 -5.01
C HIS A 33 -3.67 2.83 -5.35
N ARG A 34 -3.37 2.13 -6.45
CA ARG A 34 -4.08 0.90 -6.83
C ARG A 34 -3.80 -0.24 -5.86
N VAL A 35 -2.53 -0.46 -5.53
CA VAL A 35 -2.12 -1.52 -4.61
C VAL A 35 -2.75 -1.30 -3.24
N THR A 36 -2.69 -0.08 -2.69
CA THR A 36 -3.33 0.22 -1.40
C THR A 36 -4.85 0.07 -1.46
N GLY A 37 -5.50 0.46 -2.56
CA GLY A 37 -6.95 0.26 -2.73
C GLY A 37 -7.35 -1.22 -2.69
N VAL A 38 -6.59 -2.09 -3.37
CA VAL A 38 -6.83 -3.55 -3.34
C VAL A 38 -6.60 -4.12 -1.93
N LEU A 39 -5.54 -3.70 -1.24
CA LEU A 39 -5.27 -4.12 0.14
C LEU A 39 -6.40 -3.72 1.09
N ILE A 40 -6.87 -2.47 1.00
CA ILE A 40 -7.98 -1.95 1.81
C ILE A 40 -9.26 -2.70 1.52
N PHE A 41 -9.56 -3.02 0.25
CA PHE A 41 -10.75 -3.78 -0.11
C PHE A 41 -10.78 -5.15 0.58
N PHE A 42 -9.70 -5.92 0.49
CA PHE A 42 -9.63 -7.24 1.14
C PHE A 42 -9.61 -7.14 2.67
N PHE A 43 -8.93 -6.13 3.22
CA PHE A 43 -9.01 -5.84 4.65
C PHE A 43 -10.45 -5.59 5.07
N LEU A 44 -11.18 -4.70 4.38
CA LEU A 44 -12.57 -4.38 4.72
C LEU A 44 -13.49 -5.60 4.58
N PHE A 45 -13.27 -6.45 3.58
CA PHE A 45 -14.00 -7.70 3.43
C PHE A 45 -13.82 -8.61 4.66
N ALA A 46 -12.58 -8.91 5.04
CA ALA A 46 -12.28 -9.73 6.22
C ALA A 46 -12.78 -9.07 7.52
N HIS A 47 -12.55 -7.76 7.65
CA HIS A 47 -12.91 -6.98 8.83
C HIS A 47 -14.42 -6.98 9.10
N VAL A 48 -15.25 -6.87 8.06
CA VAL A 48 -16.71 -6.95 8.20
C VAL A 48 -17.16 -8.34 8.65
N LEU A 49 -16.54 -9.41 8.13
CA LEU A 49 -16.86 -10.78 8.55
C LEU A 49 -16.51 -11.01 10.03
N ASP A 50 -15.33 -10.57 10.46
CA ASP A 50 -14.86 -10.76 11.83
C ASP A 50 -15.67 -9.94 12.84
N THR A 51 -15.96 -8.67 12.52
CA THR A 51 -16.78 -7.81 13.38
C THR A 51 -18.24 -8.26 13.46
N ALA A 52 -18.76 -8.96 12.44
CA ALA A 52 -20.09 -9.55 12.49
C ALA A 52 -20.23 -10.64 13.58
N LEU A 53 -19.14 -11.28 14.00
CA LEU A 53 -19.15 -12.31 15.06
C LEU A 53 -19.62 -11.77 16.42
N VAL A 54 -19.50 -10.45 16.66
CA VAL A 54 -20.08 -9.78 17.83
C VAL A 54 -21.58 -10.05 17.96
N ARG A 55 -22.28 -10.30 16.85
CA ARG A 55 -23.72 -10.60 16.82
C ARG A 55 -24.05 -12.08 17.03
N VAL A 56 -23.05 -12.98 17.01
CA VAL A 56 -23.26 -14.43 17.11
C VAL A 56 -22.99 -14.94 18.52
N SER A 57 -21.79 -14.67 19.06
CA SER A 57 -21.39 -15.13 20.39
C SER A 57 -20.20 -14.28 20.89
N PRO A 58 -20.30 -13.68 22.10
CA PRO A 58 -19.19 -12.97 22.71
C PRO A 58 -17.92 -13.83 22.86
N ASP A 59 -18.07 -15.12 23.20
CA ASP A 59 -16.95 -16.04 23.37
C ASP A 59 -16.21 -16.31 22.05
N SER A 60 -16.95 -16.41 20.94
CA SER A 60 -16.36 -16.62 19.61
C SER A 60 -15.57 -15.40 19.15
N TYR A 61 -16.11 -14.20 19.42
CA TYR A 61 -15.42 -12.95 19.13
C TYR A 61 -14.13 -12.79 19.95
N ASN A 62 -14.19 -13.05 21.26
CA ASN A 62 -13.03 -12.91 22.15
C ASN A 62 -11.88 -13.83 21.73
N ARG A 63 -12.18 -15.10 21.39
CA ARG A 63 -11.16 -16.05 20.93
C ARG A 63 -10.43 -15.58 19.66
N ILE A 64 -11.16 -15.02 18.69
CA ILE A 64 -10.56 -14.51 17.46
C ILE A 64 -9.77 -13.23 17.73
N MET A 65 -10.33 -12.31 18.52
CA MET A 65 -9.66 -11.07 18.88
C MET A 65 -8.33 -11.31 19.60
N ASP A 66 -8.24 -12.32 20.46
CA ASP A 66 -6.98 -12.66 21.13
C ASP A 66 -5.89 -13.13 20.15
N THR A 67 -6.25 -13.71 19.00
CA THR A 67 -5.26 -14.06 17.96
C THR A 67 -4.66 -12.84 17.24
N TYR A 68 -5.32 -11.69 17.30
CA TYR A 68 -4.86 -10.44 16.68
C TYR A 68 -3.86 -9.66 17.54
N LYS A 69 -3.72 -10.01 18.82
CA LYS A 69 -2.81 -9.33 19.76
C LYS A 69 -1.39 -9.89 19.67
N THR A 70 -0.79 -9.85 18.48
CA THR A 70 0.59 -10.32 18.26
C THR A 70 1.44 -9.22 17.62
N PRO A 71 2.77 -9.19 17.88
CA PRO A 71 3.65 -8.20 17.25
C PRO A 71 3.65 -8.26 15.71
N LEU A 72 3.41 -9.44 15.13
CA LEU A 72 3.25 -9.60 13.68
C LEU A 72 1.99 -8.87 13.18
N VAL A 73 0.86 -9.02 13.88
CA VAL A 73 -0.37 -8.32 13.51
C VAL A 73 -0.23 -6.81 13.73
N ASN A 74 0.46 -6.35 14.77
CA ASN A 74 0.77 -4.92 14.91
C ASN A 74 1.57 -4.39 13.69
N LEU A 75 2.55 -5.14 13.18
CA LEU A 75 3.24 -4.76 11.94
C LEU A 75 2.27 -4.67 10.74
N MET A 76 1.31 -5.60 10.64
CA MET A 76 0.26 -5.55 9.62
C MET A 76 -0.67 -4.35 9.81
N GLU A 77 -1.03 -3.99 11.05
CA GLU A 77 -1.83 -2.79 11.37
C GLU A 77 -1.11 -1.51 10.96
N ILE A 78 0.20 -1.42 11.19
CA ILE A 78 1.03 -0.30 10.71
C ILE A 78 1.02 -0.22 9.18
N GLY A 79 1.15 -1.37 8.51
CA GLY A 79 1.06 -1.47 7.06
C GLY A 79 -0.32 -1.01 6.54
N LEU A 80 -1.39 -1.45 7.20
CA LEU A 80 -2.77 -1.06 6.89
C LEU A 80 -3.00 0.45 7.10
N LEU A 81 -2.53 1.01 8.21
CA LEU A 81 -2.58 2.45 8.46
C LEU A 81 -1.90 3.22 7.33
N GLY A 82 -0.69 2.79 6.94
CA GLY A 82 0.02 3.37 5.80
C GLY A 82 -0.77 3.25 4.49
N ALA A 83 -1.37 2.09 4.22
CA ALA A 83 -2.17 1.87 3.02
C ALA A 83 -3.38 2.80 2.97
N VAL A 84 -4.18 2.86 4.04
CA VAL A 84 -5.38 3.71 4.16
C VAL A 84 -5.00 5.18 4.02
N LEU A 85 -3.99 5.63 4.76
CA LEU A 85 -3.61 7.03 4.79
C LEU A 85 -3.08 7.51 3.44
N PHE A 86 -2.18 6.75 2.81
CA PHE A 86 -1.70 7.09 1.47
C PHE A 86 -2.83 7.04 0.44
N HIS A 87 -3.72 6.03 0.50
CA HIS A 87 -4.84 5.90 -0.43
C HIS A 87 -5.76 7.12 -0.36
N ALA A 88 -6.14 7.54 0.85
CA ALA A 88 -7.01 8.69 1.07
C ALA A 88 -6.34 10.00 0.61
N LEU A 89 -5.11 10.27 1.06
CA LEU A 89 -4.39 11.50 0.71
C LEU A 89 -4.10 11.60 -0.80
N ASN A 90 -3.66 10.51 -1.43
CA ASN A 90 -3.41 10.52 -2.87
C ASN A 90 -4.73 10.56 -3.67
N GLY A 91 -5.81 9.97 -3.16
CA GLY A 91 -7.15 10.13 -3.74
C GLY A 91 -7.59 11.60 -3.75
N LEU A 92 -7.43 12.32 -2.64
CA LEU A 92 -7.70 13.76 -2.57
C LEU A 92 -6.83 14.56 -3.55
N ARG A 93 -5.55 14.21 -3.70
CA ARG A 93 -4.68 14.80 -4.72
C ARG A 93 -5.22 14.60 -6.14
N VAL A 94 -5.65 13.38 -6.48
CA VAL A 94 -6.20 13.08 -7.82
C VAL A 94 -7.50 13.86 -8.05
N THR A 95 -8.43 13.86 -7.08
CA THR A 95 -9.65 14.68 -7.13
C THR A 95 -9.31 16.16 -7.35
N ALA A 96 -8.36 16.70 -6.60
CA ALA A 96 -7.95 18.09 -6.78
C ALA A 96 -7.29 18.34 -8.14
N ILE A 97 -6.59 17.36 -8.73
CA ILE A 97 -6.05 17.48 -10.10
C ILE A 97 -7.19 17.54 -11.13
N ASP A 98 -8.23 16.74 -10.95
CA ASP A 98 -9.35 16.62 -11.90
C ASP A 98 -10.29 17.83 -11.85
N PHE A 99 -10.55 18.38 -10.67
CA PHE A 99 -11.53 19.46 -10.48
C PHE A 99 -10.93 20.87 -10.39
N TRP A 100 -9.61 21.02 -10.27
CA TRP A 100 -8.96 22.33 -10.23
C TRP A 100 -8.29 22.69 -11.55
N ALA A 101 -8.63 23.84 -12.12
CA ALA A 101 -8.07 24.32 -13.40
C ALA A 101 -6.53 24.40 -13.45
N LYS A 102 -5.86 24.52 -12.29
CA LYS A 102 -4.38 24.54 -12.19
C LYS A 102 -3.80 23.23 -11.62
N GLY A 103 -4.60 22.20 -11.41
CA GLY A 103 -4.19 20.96 -10.76
C GLY A 103 -3.00 20.27 -11.43
N THR A 104 -3.02 20.14 -12.76
CA THR A 104 -1.92 19.54 -13.54
C THR A 104 -0.61 20.34 -13.46
N ARG A 105 -0.69 21.66 -13.27
CA ARG A 105 0.49 22.54 -13.08
C ARG A 105 1.17 22.30 -11.73
N TYR A 106 0.41 22.00 -10.68
CA TYR A 106 0.91 21.83 -9.32
C TYR A 106 1.00 20.37 -8.86
N GLN A 107 0.81 19.40 -9.77
CA GLN A 107 0.76 17.97 -9.45
C GLN A 107 1.97 17.43 -8.67
N LYS A 108 3.17 18.02 -8.88
CA LYS A 108 4.39 17.66 -8.16
C LYS A 108 4.38 18.22 -6.74
N GLN A 109 4.05 19.49 -6.58
CA GLN A 109 3.93 20.14 -5.27
C GLN A 109 2.87 19.43 -4.42
N MET A 110 1.75 19.04 -5.03
CA MET A 110 0.70 18.24 -4.38
C MET A 110 1.22 16.85 -3.96
N MET A 111 2.06 16.19 -4.77
CA MET A 111 2.70 14.92 -4.39
C MET A 111 3.59 15.10 -3.16
N TRP A 112 4.47 16.10 -3.16
CA TRP A 112 5.32 16.38 -2.00
C TRP A 112 4.53 16.78 -0.76
N ALA A 113 3.43 17.53 -0.92
CA ALA A 113 2.52 17.84 0.18
C ALA A 113 1.87 16.56 0.75
N VAL A 114 1.37 15.66 -0.11
CA VAL A 114 0.84 14.36 0.32
C VAL A 114 1.88 13.56 1.10
N LEU A 115 3.12 13.47 0.60
CA LEU A 115 4.19 12.73 1.29
C LEU A 115 4.57 13.38 2.62
N ALA A 116 4.63 14.70 2.69
CA ALA A 116 4.92 15.41 3.93
C ALA A 116 3.84 15.17 4.99
N VAL A 117 2.56 15.29 4.61
CA VAL A 117 1.42 15.01 5.51
C VAL A 117 1.39 13.53 5.90
N PHE A 118 1.67 12.63 4.95
CA PHE A 118 1.76 11.20 5.22
C PHE A 118 2.82 10.90 6.28
N VAL A 119 4.05 11.41 6.13
CA VAL A 119 5.13 11.21 7.12
C VAL A 119 4.77 11.85 8.47
N LEU A 120 4.22 13.06 8.47
CA LEU A 120 3.80 13.77 9.68
C LEU A 120 2.78 12.96 10.50
N LEU A 121 1.87 12.24 9.84
CA LEU A 121 0.87 11.42 10.50
C LEU A 121 1.37 10.00 10.80
N MET A 122 2.22 9.42 9.94
CA MET A 122 2.76 8.07 10.13
C MET A 122 3.73 8.00 11.30
N VAL A 123 4.70 8.91 11.40
CA VAL A 123 5.75 8.86 12.44
C VAL A 123 5.18 8.80 13.86
N PRO A 124 4.30 9.72 14.31
CA PRO A 124 3.74 9.65 15.65
C PRO A 124 2.85 8.43 15.84
N SER A 125 2.08 8.03 14.83
CA SER A 125 1.21 6.84 14.90
C SER A 125 2.01 5.56 15.09
N VAL A 126 3.05 5.35 14.28
CA VAL A 126 3.95 4.19 14.36
C VAL A 126 4.67 4.16 15.70
N TYR A 127 5.16 5.31 16.17
CA TYR A 127 5.78 5.38 17.50
C TYR A 127 4.82 4.90 18.59
N ARG A 128 3.56 5.36 18.57
CA ARG A 128 2.54 4.95 19.56
C ARG A 128 2.14 3.48 19.44
N MET A 129 1.98 2.97 18.23
CA MET A 129 1.58 1.57 17.97
C MET A 129 2.68 0.58 18.36
N THR A 130 3.93 0.91 18.04
CA THR A 130 5.06 0.02 18.31
C THR A 130 5.52 0.06 19.77
N ALA A 131 5.33 1.17 20.48
CA ALA A 131 5.72 1.29 21.89
C ALA A 131 5.18 0.15 22.77
N HIS A 132 3.94 -0.30 22.54
CA HIS A 132 3.35 -1.42 23.27
C HIS A 132 4.01 -2.75 22.92
N SER A 133 4.15 -3.07 21.63
CA SER A 133 4.77 -4.34 21.20
C SER A 133 6.28 -4.40 21.47
N PHE A 134 6.98 -3.27 21.47
CA PHE A 134 8.37 -3.20 21.94
C PHE A 134 8.45 -3.51 23.44
N ALA A 135 7.53 -3.01 24.27
CA ALA A 135 7.50 -3.34 25.69
C ALA A 135 7.23 -4.84 25.95
N GLU A 136 6.37 -5.46 25.15
CA GLU A 136 6.08 -6.90 25.21
C GLU A 136 7.25 -7.77 24.74
N LEU A 137 7.88 -7.42 23.61
CA LEU A 137 8.99 -8.19 23.02
C LEU A 137 10.29 -8.10 23.83
N PHE A 138 10.53 -6.97 24.50
CA PHE A 138 11.77 -6.72 25.24
C PHE A 138 11.59 -6.74 26.78
N GLY A 139 10.43 -7.20 27.27
CA GLY A 139 10.27 -7.71 28.64
C GLY A 139 10.02 -6.65 29.74
N SER A 140 9.34 -5.55 29.45
CA SER A 140 8.99 -4.55 30.48
C SER A 140 7.67 -4.83 31.23
N THR A 141 6.90 -5.81 30.79
CA THR A 141 5.67 -6.26 31.48
C THR A 141 5.78 -7.77 31.69
N SER A 142 6.42 -8.14 32.80
CA SER A 142 6.22 -9.43 33.47
C SER A 142 5.04 -9.34 34.42
#